data_AF-A0A511DP06-F1
#
_entry.id   AF-A0A511DP06-F1
#
_cell.length_a   1.000
_cell.length_b   1.000
_cell.length_c   1.000
_cell.angle_alpha   90.00
_cell.angle_beta   90.00
_cell.angle_gamma   90.00
#
_symmetry.space_group_name_H-M   'P 1'
#
loop_
_entity.id
_entity.type
_entity.pdbx_description
1 polymer ?
#
loop_
_entity_poly.entity_id
_entity_poly.type
_entity_poly.pdbx_seq_one_letter_code
_entity_poly.pdbx_strand_id
1 'polypeptide(L)'
;MTQDPDATLRHQINELVEEEHRLERAHVGQALDGEEKSRLDALGVELDRLWDLLRQREARRRAGLSVDDAEERSARVVEGYQQ
;
A
#
# COMPACT_ATOMS: atom_id res chain seq x y z
N MET A 1 16.78 -9.32 -14.91
CA MET A 1 16.65 -7.90 -14.51
C MET A 1 15.85 -7.91 -13.22
N THR A 2 16.50 -7.77 -12.09
CA THR A 2 15.85 -7.78 -10.77
C THR A 2 14.99 -6.51 -10.69
N GLN A 3 13.67 -6.64 -10.57
CA GLN A 3 12.82 -5.46 -10.38
C GLN A 3 13.16 -4.84 -9.03
N ASP A 4 13.39 -3.52 -9.00
CA ASP A 4 13.56 -2.79 -7.76
C ASP A 4 12.28 -2.92 -6.93
N PRO A 5 12.31 -3.59 -5.77
CA PRO A 5 11.14 -3.79 -4.92
C PRO A 5 10.54 -2.48 -4.43
N ASP A 6 11.37 -1.44 -4.25
CA ASP A 6 10.90 -0.08 -3.94
C ASP A 6 10.05 0.49 -5.08
N ALA A 7 10.40 0.19 -6.33
CA ALA A 7 9.64 0.61 -7.50
C ALA A 7 8.31 -0.15 -7.60
N THR A 8 8.31 -1.45 -7.28
CA THR A 8 7.08 -2.25 -7.18
C THR A 8 6.13 -1.70 -6.11
N LEU A 9 6.64 -1.37 -4.92
CA LEU A 9 5.84 -0.77 -3.84
C LEU A 9 5.23 0.58 -4.26
N ARG A 10 6.04 1.45 -4.88
CA ARG A 10 5.54 2.74 -5.41
C ARG A 10 4.50 2.54 -6.49
N HIS A 11 4.64 1.53 -7.34
CA HIS A 11 3.63 1.21 -8.34
C HIS A 11 2.32 0.77 -7.68
N GLN A 12 2.37 -0.13 -6.70
CA GLN A 12 1.19 -0.56 -5.95
C GLN A 12 0.50 0.61 -5.22
N ILE A 13 1.27 1.49 -4.57
CA ILE A 13 0.75 2.70 -3.93
C ILE A 13 0.00 3.56 -4.96
N ASN A 14 0.57 3.79 -6.14
CA ASN A 14 -0.09 4.57 -7.18
C ASN A 14 -1.41 3.92 -7.64
N GLU A 15 -1.43 2.61 -7.86
CA GLU A 15 -2.65 1.89 -8.25
C GLU A 15 -3.77 2.02 -7.19
N LEU A 16 -3.42 1.95 -5.90
CA LEU A 16 -4.36 2.13 -4.80
C LEU A 16 -4.87 3.58 -4.68
N VAL A 17 -3.99 4.58 -4.80
CA VAL A 17 -4.40 6.00 -4.82
C VAL A 17 -5.30 6.30 -6.02
N GLU A 18 -5.00 5.73 -7.18
CA GLU A 18 -5.85 5.89 -8.37
C GLU A 18 -7.23 5.27 -8.16
N GLU A 19 -7.34 4.15 -7.47
CA GLU A 19 -8.62 3.55 -7.08
C GLU A 19 -9.38 4.42 -6.08
N GLU A 20 -8.71 4.94 -5.04
CA GLU A 20 -9.29 5.88 -4.08
C GLU A 20 -9.87 7.10 -4.79
N HIS A 21 -9.06 7.76 -5.64
CA HIS A 21 -9.51 8.89 -6.43
C HIS A 21 -10.64 8.54 -7.41
N ARG A 22 -10.67 7.33 -7.97
CA ARG A 22 -11.79 6.88 -8.83
C ARG A 22 -13.08 6.78 -8.01
N LEU A 23 -13.03 6.18 -6.83
CA LEU A 23 -14.17 6.09 -5.92
C LEU A 23 -14.62 7.49 -5.48
N GLU A 24 -13.71 8.33 -5.00
CA GLU A 24 -14.04 9.71 -4.60
C GLU A 24 -14.72 10.49 -5.74
N ARG A 25 -14.19 10.40 -6.97
CA ARG A 25 -14.78 11.05 -8.15
C ARG A 25 -16.15 10.49 -8.52
N ALA A 26 -16.36 9.18 -8.37
CA ALA A 26 -17.66 8.55 -8.61
C ALA A 26 -18.71 9.03 -7.60
N HIS A 27 -18.29 9.40 -6.38
CA HIS A 27 -19.17 9.89 -5.30
C HIS A 27 -19.24 11.41 -5.17
N VAL A 28 -18.71 12.19 -6.12
CA VAL A 28 -18.85 13.66 -6.08
C VAL A 28 -20.32 14.04 -6.21
N GLY A 29 -20.93 14.44 -5.09
CA GLY A 29 -22.33 14.86 -5.01
C GLY A 29 -23.31 13.81 -4.46
N GLN A 30 -22.83 12.64 -4.05
CA GLN A 30 -23.63 11.60 -3.36
C GLN A 30 -22.90 11.13 -2.10
N ALA A 31 -23.64 10.77 -1.06
CA ALA A 31 -23.02 10.14 0.11
C ALA A 31 -22.51 8.75 -0.30
N LEU A 32 -21.29 8.41 0.12
CA LEU A 32 -20.75 7.05 -0.01
C LEU A 32 -21.66 6.06 0.72
N ASP A 33 -21.97 4.94 0.07
CA ASP A 33 -22.67 3.84 0.73
C ASP A 33 -21.73 3.17 1.77
N GLY A 34 -22.31 2.44 2.73
CA GLY A 34 -21.54 1.80 3.81
C GLY A 34 -20.47 0.82 3.30
N GLU A 35 -20.74 0.17 2.16
CA GLU A 35 -19.80 -0.73 1.49
C GLU A 35 -18.63 0.04 0.86
N GLU A 36 -18.91 1.14 0.18
CA GLU A 36 -17.89 1.98 -0.46
C GLU A 36 -17.01 2.68 0.56
N LYS A 37 -17.61 3.12 1.67
CA LYS A 37 -16.85 3.63 2.81
C LYS A 37 -15.93 2.57 3.41
N SER A 38 -16.40 1.32 3.53
CA SER A 38 -15.56 0.22 4.02
C SER A 38 -14.42 -0.10 3.05
N ARG A 39 -14.68 0.01 1.74
CA ARG A 39 -13.67 -0.16 0.69
C ARG A 39 -12.61 0.96 0.73
N LEU A 40 -13.02 2.21 0.89
CA LEU A 40 -12.08 3.33 1.07
C LEU A 40 -11.22 3.15 2.33
N ASP A 41 -11.81 2.71 3.45
CA ASP A 41 -11.07 2.42 4.67
C ASP A 41 -10.01 1.32 4.44
N ALA A 42 -10.40 0.21 3.79
CA ALA A 42 -9.48 -0.87 3.43
C ALA A 42 -8.33 -0.40 2.52
N LEU A 43 -8.64 0.44 1.51
CA LEU A 43 -7.62 1.04 0.63
C LEU A 43 -6.64 1.91 1.44
N GLY A 44 -7.15 2.72 2.37
CA GLY A 44 -6.34 3.57 3.23
C GLY A 44 -5.39 2.78 4.13
N VAL A 45 -5.87 1.69 4.74
CA VAL A 45 -5.01 0.87 5.60
C VAL A 45 -3.95 0.10 4.78
N GLU A 46 -4.27 -0.33 3.56
CA GLU A 46 -3.25 -0.91 2.66
C GLU A 46 -2.22 0.13 2.20
N LEU A 47 -2.65 1.36 1.91
CA LEU A 47 -1.74 2.46 1.56
C LEU A 47 -0.77 2.77 2.70
N ASP A 48 -1.27 2.89 3.93
CA ASP A 48 -0.45 3.15 5.12
C ASP A 48 0.61 2.06 5.29
N ARG A 49 0.19 0.80 5.14
CA ARG A 49 1.07 -0.36 5.21
C ARG A 49 2.18 -0.33 4.14
N LEU A 50 1.85 -0.04 2.89
CA LEU A 50 2.84 0.04 1.81
C LEU A 50 3.82 1.20 2.05
N TRP A 51 3.34 2.35 2.52
CA TRP A 51 4.18 3.48 2.89
C TRP A 51 5.13 3.16 4.05
N ASP A 52 4.67 2.46 5.08
CA ASP A 52 5.51 2.04 6.19
C ASP A 52 6.59 1.04 5.76
N LEU A 53 6.25 0.13 4.86
CA LEU A 53 7.20 -0.83 4.29
C LEU A 53 8.30 -0.12 3.49
N LEU A 54 7.92 0.85 2.64
CA LEU A 54 8.87 1.67 1.89
C LEU A 54 9.79 2.47 2.83
N ARG A 55 9.22 3.07 3.89
CA ARG A 55 9.97 3.83 4.90
C ARG A 55 10.93 2.94 5.68
N GLN A 56 10.49 1.73 6.05
CA GLN A 56 11.32 0.75 6.76
C GLN A 56 12.52 0.32 5.92
N ARG A 57 12.30 0.09 4.62
CA ARG A 57 13.37 -0.25 3.66
C ARG A 57 14.35 0.91 3.50
N GLU A 58 13.85 2.14 3.36
CA GLU A 58 14.69 3.32 3.25
C GLU A 58 15.54 3.54 4.51
N ALA A 59 14.97 3.33 5.70
CA ALA A 59 15.70 3.39 6.96
C ALA A 59 16.82 2.32 7.04
N ARG A 60 16.54 1.08 6.62
CA ARG A 60 17.56 0.00 6.56
C ARG A 60 18.68 0.33 5.59
N ARG A 61 18.34 0.81 4.38
CA ARG A 61 19.33 1.22 3.37
C ARG A 61 20.22 2.34 3.91
N ARG A 62 19.65 3.35 4.57
CA ARG A 62 20.39 4.45 5.22
C ARG A 62 21.30 3.96 6.36
N ALA A 63 20.88 2.93 7.09
CA ALA A 63 21.66 2.29 8.15
C ALA A 63 22.72 1.30 7.64
N GLY A 64 22.83 1.08 6.32
CA GLY A 64 23.73 0.08 5.74
C GLY A 64 23.33 -1.36 6.05
N LEU A 65 22.09 -1.58 6.49
CA LEU A 65 21.53 -2.90 6.77
C LEU A 65 20.96 -3.52 5.49
N SER A 66 20.98 -4.86 5.41
CA SER A 66 20.40 -5.58 4.28
C SER A 66 18.91 -5.28 4.14
N VAL A 67 18.50 -4.94 2.92
CA VAL A 67 17.11 -4.61 2.58
C VAL A 67 16.30 -5.84 2.19
N ASP A 68 16.96 -6.93 1.78
CA ASP A 68 16.32 -8.20 1.39
C ASP A 68 15.54 -8.85 2.54
N ASP A 69 16.04 -8.74 3.78
CA ASP A 69 15.38 -9.25 5.00
C ASP A 69 14.02 -8.57 5.29
N ALA A 70 13.80 -7.38 4.73
CA ALA A 70 12.56 -6.64 4.87
C ALA A 70 11.40 -7.25 4.05
N GLU A 71 11.71 -7.83 2.89
CA GLU A 71 10.73 -8.35 1.94
C GLU A 71 10.20 -9.69 2.39
N GLU A 72 11.10 -10.56 2.86
CA GLU A 72 10.75 -11.92 3.26
C GLU A 72 9.75 -11.93 4.43
N ARG A 73 9.86 -10.97 5.37
CA ARG A 73 8.86 -10.80 6.43
C ARG A 73 7.59 -10.10 5.96
N SER A 74 7.70 -9.10 5.09
CA SER A 74 6.54 -8.28 4.76
C SER A 74 5.58 -8.96 3.80
N ALA A 75 6.10 -9.73 2.83
CA ALA A 75 5.28 -10.59 1.95
C ALA A 75 4.47 -11.60 2.76
N ARG A 76 5.04 -12.14 3.85
CA ARG A 76 4.37 -13.05 4.78
C ARG A 76 3.22 -12.41 5.56
N VAL A 77 3.17 -11.09 5.66
CA VAL A 77 2.08 -10.35 6.34
C VAL A 77 0.95 -10.03 5.34
N VAL A 78 1.15 -10.19 4.02
CA VAL A 78 0.16 -9.80 2.98
C VAL A 78 -1.08 -10.72 3.01
N GLU A 79 -0.99 -11.90 3.62
CA GLU A 79 -2.12 -12.82 3.81
C GLU A 79 -3.09 -12.41 4.94
N GLY A 80 -3.20 -11.11 5.25
CA GLY A 80 -4.00 -10.59 6.36
C GLY A 80 -5.33 -9.92 5.97
N TYR A 81 -5.55 -9.60 4.69
CA TYR A 81 -6.77 -8.91 4.22
C TYR A 81 -7.84 -9.86 3.69
N GLN A 82 -8.14 -10.88 4.48
CA GLN A 82 -9.38 -11.64 4.35
C GLN A 82 -10.04 -11.70 5.73
N GLN A 83 -10.74 -10.63 6.13
CA GLN A 83 -11.78 -10.69 7.16
C GLN A 83 -12.86 -9.68 6.84
#